data_AF-A0A7K9E4W9-F1
#
_entry.id   AF-A0A7K9E4W9-F1
#
_cell.length_a   1.000
_cell.length_b   1.000
_cell.length_c   1.000
_cell.angle_alpha   90.00
_cell.angle_beta   90.00
_cell.angle_gamma   90.00
#
_symmetry.space_group_name_H-M   'P 1'
#
loop_
_entity.id
_entity.type
_entity.pdbx_description
1 polymer ?
#
loop_
_entity_poly.entity_id
_entity_poly.type
_entity_poly.pdbx_seq_one_letter_code
_entity_poly.pdbx_strand_id
1 'polypeptide(L)'
;RLAPTARLNPHRSLLGTGNYDVNVIMAALHSLGLAALWWDKRRSLERLALDRIVGFILNVPSPLSLGFLALPLRRHHWLAVRQHRGTYYNLDSKLPAPVAIGGAAELRAFLRDFLSRGLCEVFLVVSRAVEEAGDWLSPE
;
A
#
# COMPACT_ATOMS: atom_id res chain seq x y z
N ARG A 1 18.21 -10.86 -7.44
CA ARG A 1 17.83 -11.99 -8.33
C ARG A 1 17.12 -13.03 -7.46
N LEU A 2 15.80 -13.11 -7.53
CA LEU A 2 15.03 -14.07 -6.71
C LEU A 2 14.91 -15.38 -7.53
N ALA A 3 15.81 -16.32 -7.24
CA ALA A 3 15.89 -17.73 -7.69
C ALA A 3 15.75 -18.03 -9.21
N PRO A 4 16.87 -18.23 -9.95
CA PRO A 4 16.84 -18.50 -11.40
C PRO A 4 16.52 -19.95 -11.80
N THR A 5 16.37 -20.89 -10.86
CA THR A 5 16.35 -22.34 -11.20
C THR A 5 15.37 -23.18 -10.36
N ALA A 6 14.21 -22.65 -9.99
CA ALA A 6 13.14 -23.44 -9.37
C ALA A 6 11.94 -23.57 -10.33
N ARG A 7 11.65 -24.79 -10.82
CA ARG A 7 10.51 -25.07 -11.71
C ARG A 7 9.14 -24.88 -11.03
N LEU A 8 9.11 -24.68 -9.72
CA LEU A 8 7.95 -24.25 -8.93
C LEU A 8 8.37 -23.01 -8.16
N ASN A 9 7.77 -21.87 -8.48
CA ASN A 9 8.10 -20.61 -7.82
C ASN A 9 7.19 -20.45 -6.59
N PRO A 10 7.70 -20.58 -5.35
CA PRO A 10 6.89 -20.46 -4.13
C PRO A 10 6.29 -19.05 -3.93
N HIS A 11 6.73 -18.07 -4.73
CA HIS A 11 6.19 -16.71 -4.74
C HIS A 11 5.15 -16.48 -5.86
N ARG A 12 4.68 -17.54 -6.52
CA ARG A 12 3.68 -17.46 -7.58
C ARG A 12 2.54 -18.44 -7.30
N SER A 13 1.35 -17.91 -7.08
CA SER A 13 0.10 -18.70 -7.10
C SER A 13 0.05 -19.56 -8.37
N LEU A 14 -0.22 -20.85 -8.23
CA LEU A 14 -0.37 -21.84 -9.33
C LEU A 14 -1.42 -21.43 -10.38
N LEU A 15 -2.25 -20.42 -10.10
CA LEU A 15 -3.28 -19.89 -10.99
C LEU A 15 -2.91 -18.55 -11.67
N GLY A 16 -1.67 -18.07 -11.54
CA GLY A 16 -1.21 -16.87 -12.26
C GLY A 16 -1.81 -15.55 -11.77
N THR A 17 -2.39 -15.52 -10.57
CA THR A 17 -3.19 -14.38 -10.04
C THR A 17 -2.40 -13.29 -9.31
N GLY A 18 -1.06 -13.28 -9.35
CA GLY A 18 -0.29 -12.11 -8.92
C GLY A 18 -0.35 -11.76 -7.42
N ASN A 19 -0.45 -12.76 -6.52
CA ASN A 19 -0.23 -12.55 -5.09
C ASN A 19 1.28 -12.36 -4.82
N TYR A 20 1.80 -11.18 -5.16
CA TYR A 20 3.16 -10.82 -4.83
C TYR A 20 3.25 -10.50 -3.33
N ASP A 21 4.24 -11.10 -2.69
CA ASP A 21 4.64 -10.77 -1.33
C ASP A 21 5.16 -9.31 -1.28
N VAL A 22 4.99 -8.64 -0.15
CA VAL A 22 5.46 -7.26 0.07
C VAL A 22 6.95 -7.09 -0.26
N ASN A 23 7.77 -8.13 -0.09
CA ASN A 23 9.18 -8.13 -0.44
C ASN A 23 9.44 -7.80 -1.92
N VAL A 24 8.53 -8.18 -2.82
CA VAL A 24 8.65 -7.84 -4.24
C VAL A 24 8.43 -6.35 -4.46
N ILE A 25 7.45 -5.76 -3.76
CA ILE A 25 7.18 -4.32 -3.80
C ILE A 25 8.38 -3.55 -3.23
N MET A 26 8.91 -3.98 -2.09
CA MET A 26 10.08 -3.36 -1.47
C MET A 26 11.31 -3.42 -2.40
N ALA A 27 11.58 -4.57 -3.02
CA ALA A 27 12.69 -4.70 -3.97
C ALA A 27 12.53 -3.81 -5.20
N ALA A 28 11.31 -3.68 -5.73
CA ALA A 28 11.01 -2.79 -6.86
C ALA A 28 11.22 -1.32 -6.50
N LEU A 29 10.68 -0.87 -5.36
CA LEU A 29 10.89 0.49 -4.85
C LEU A 29 12.38 0.78 -4.60
N HIS A 30 13.09 -0.17 -4.01
CA HIS A 30 14.52 -0.06 -3.73
C HIS A 30 15.35 0.16 -5.00
N SER A 31 14.99 -0.49 -6.11
CA SER A 31 15.64 -0.30 -7.41
C SER A 31 15.44 1.11 -8.01
N LEU A 32 14.44 1.84 -7.51
CA LEU A 32 14.11 3.21 -7.90
C LEU A 32 14.60 4.25 -6.88
N GLY A 33 15.43 3.86 -5.90
CA GLY A 33 15.90 4.76 -4.85
C GLY A 33 14.80 5.14 -3.82
N LEU A 34 13.72 4.38 -3.78
CA LEU A 34 12.63 4.52 -2.83
C LEU A 34 12.68 3.41 -1.78
N ALA A 35 11.92 3.59 -0.71
CA ALA A 35 11.72 2.63 0.36
C ALA A 35 10.23 2.51 0.69
N ALA A 36 9.85 1.36 1.26
CA ALA A 36 8.51 1.14 1.81
C ALA A 36 8.63 0.84 3.30
N LEU A 37 8.03 1.70 4.11
CA LEU A 37 8.05 1.63 5.56
C LEU A 37 6.72 1.12 6.08
N TRP A 38 6.75 0.16 7.00
CA TRP A 38 5.53 -0.32 7.64
C TRP A 38 5.01 0.72 8.64
N TRP A 39 3.76 1.15 8.49
CA TRP A 39 3.15 2.05 9.45
C TRP A 39 2.69 1.31 10.72
N ASP A 40 3.18 1.75 11.87
CA ASP A 40 2.70 1.24 13.15
C ASP A 40 1.30 1.79 13.45
N LYS A 41 0.27 0.95 13.29
CA LYS A 41 -1.14 1.31 13.51
C LYS A 41 -1.48 1.81 14.92
N ARG A 42 -0.57 1.64 15.89
CA ARG A 42 -0.73 2.20 17.26
C ARG A 42 -0.40 3.69 17.33
N ARG A 43 0.28 4.23 16.31
CA ARG A 43 0.65 5.66 16.24
C ARG A 43 -0.48 6.47 15.62
N SER A 44 -0.59 7.73 16.06
CA SER A 44 -1.52 8.69 15.45
C SER A 44 -1.11 9.03 14.02
N LEU A 45 -2.06 9.02 13.09
CA LEU A 45 -1.86 9.43 11.70
C LEU A 45 -1.52 10.93 11.56
N GLU A 46 -1.75 11.74 12.60
CA GLU A 46 -1.32 13.13 12.62
C GLU A 46 0.20 13.28 12.64
N ARG A 47 0.92 12.23 13.06
CA ARG A 47 2.39 12.19 13.05
C ARG A 47 2.97 11.92 11.67
N LEU A 48 2.17 11.66 10.65
CA LEU A 48 2.67 11.49 9.29
C LEU A 48 3.11 12.85 8.73
N ALA A 49 4.39 12.97 8.40
CA ALA A 49 4.93 14.09 7.63
C ALA A 49 4.58 13.90 6.15
N LEU A 50 3.34 14.22 5.79
CA LEU A 50 2.75 13.91 4.47
C LEU A 50 3.53 14.54 3.31
N ASP A 51 4.21 15.67 3.51
CA ASP A 51 5.07 16.33 2.54
C ASP A 51 6.34 15.53 2.20
N ARG A 52 6.77 14.63 3.09
CA ARG A 52 7.93 13.75 2.91
C ARG A 52 7.58 12.39 2.33
N ILE A 53 6.29 12.10 2.18
CA ILE A 53 5.78 10.81 1.73
C ILE A 53 5.39 10.91 0.24
N VAL A 54 5.98 10.05 -0.58
CA VAL A 54 5.67 9.97 -2.02
C VAL A 54 4.26 9.43 -2.27
N GLY A 55 3.85 8.47 -1.45
CA GLY A 55 2.52 7.87 -1.50
C GLY A 55 2.38 6.73 -0.50
N PHE A 56 1.27 6.00 -0.61
CA PHE A 56 0.94 4.90 0.28
C PHE A 56 0.60 3.66 -0.54
N ILE A 57 0.94 2.51 0.02
CA ILE A 57 0.49 1.20 -0.48
C ILE A 57 -0.26 0.54 0.67
N LEU A 58 -1.50 0.13 0.43
CA LEU A 58 -2.31 -0.55 1.44
C LEU A 58 -2.52 -1.99 1.02
N ASN A 59 -2.45 -2.90 1.99
CA ASN A 59 -2.88 -4.27 1.85
C ASN A 59 -4.24 -4.42 2.53
N VAL A 60 -5.32 -4.57 1.76
CA VAL A 60 -6.68 -4.59 2.28
C VAL A 60 -7.34 -5.96 2.02
N PRO A 61 -8.23 -6.42 2.92
CA PRO A 61 -9.02 -7.62 2.65
C PRO A 61 -10.02 -7.31 1.54
N SER A 62 -10.13 -8.21 0.58
CA SER A 62 -10.97 -8.01 -0.59
C SER A 62 -11.75 -9.28 -0.94
N PRO A 63 -13.08 -9.20 -1.10
CA PRO A 63 -13.88 -10.34 -1.53
C PRO A 63 -13.41 -10.83 -2.91
N LEU A 64 -13.38 -12.15 -3.09
CA LEU A 64 -13.29 -12.75 -4.41
C LEU A 64 -14.67 -12.67 -5.10
N SER A 65 -14.69 -12.18 -6.34
CA SER A 65 -15.84 -12.27 -7.22
C SER A 65 -15.58 -13.29 -8.33
N LEU A 66 -16.55 -14.14 -8.61
CA LEU A 66 -16.61 -14.99 -9.79
C LEU A 66 -17.88 -14.64 -10.56
N GLY A 67 -17.74 -13.79 -11.58
CA GLY A 67 -18.89 -13.16 -12.24
C GLY A 67 -19.70 -12.31 -11.24
N PHE A 68 -21.00 -12.59 -11.14
CA PHE A 68 -21.92 -11.91 -10.21
C PHE A 68 -21.93 -12.51 -8.79
N LEU A 69 -21.24 -13.62 -8.56
CA LEU A 69 -21.19 -14.28 -7.25
C LEU A 69 -20.01 -13.77 -6.42
N ALA A 70 -20.30 -13.22 -5.24
CA ALA A 70 -19.30 -12.96 -4.21
C ALA A 70 -19.02 -14.26 -3.45
N LEU A 71 -17.78 -14.74 -3.52
CA LEU A 71 -17.36 -15.94 -2.79
C LEU A 71 -17.06 -15.56 -1.33
N PRO A 72 -17.31 -16.45 -0.36
CA PRO A 72 -17.04 -16.20 1.06
C PRO A 72 -15.53 -16.14 1.40
N LEU A 73 -14.66 -16.26 0.40
CA LEU A 73 -13.21 -16.20 0.56
C LEU A 73 -12.70 -14.77 0.36
N ARG A 74 -11.96 -14.26 1.35
CA ARG A 74 -11.28 -12.96 1.27
C ARG A 74 -9.84 -13.18 0.86
N ARG A 75 -9.38 -12.45 -0.16
CA ARG A 75 -7.96 -12.35 -0.51
C ARG A 75 -7.45 -10.96 -0.19
N HIS A 76 -6.17 -10.88 0.09
CA HIS A 76 -5.48 -9.60 0.18
C HIS A 76 -5.43 -8.92 -1.18
N HIS A 77 -5.57 -7.60 -1.19
CA HIS A 77 -5.53 -6.75 -2.37
C HIS A 77 -4.66 -5.54 -2.10
N TRP A 78 -3.77 -5.26 -3.03
CA TRP A 78 -2.89 -4.10 -2.96
C TRP A 78 -3.55 -2.92 -3.67
N LEU A 79 -3.70 -1.80 -2.96
CA LEU A 79 -4.12 -0.54 -3.55
C LEU A 79 -3.08 0.55 -3.26
N ALA A 80 -2.93 1.49 -4.18
CA ALA A 80 -2.04 2.62 -4.02
C ALA A 80 -2.83 3.91 -3.78
N VAL A 81 -2.26 4.80 -2.98
CA VAL A 81 -2.74 6.17 -2.80
C VAL A 81 -1.60 7.13 -3.11
N ARG A 82 -1.87 8.16 -3.91
CA ARG A 82 -0.85 9.15 -4.29
C ARG A 82 -1.44 10.55 -4.40
N GLN A 83 -0.65 11.55 -4.02
CA GLN A 83 -0.99 12.94 -4.24
C GLN A 83 -0.66 13.38 -5.68
N HIS A 84 -1.58 14.13 -6.28
CA HIS A 84 -1.36 14.85 -7.51
C HIS A 84 -2.00 16.23 -7.41
N ARG A 85 -1.22 17.29 -7.64
CA ARG A 85 -1.67 18.70 -7.59
C ARG A 85 -2.46 19.06 -6.32
N GLY A 86 -1.99 18.60 -5.16
CA GLY A 86 -2.61 18.89 -3.86
C GLY A 86 -3.68 17.88 -3.43
N THR A 87 -4.23 17.08 -4.34
CA THR A 87 -5.29 16.10 -4.04
C THR A 87 -4.74 14.68 -4.01
N TYR A 88 -5.11 13.92 -2.98
CA TYR A 88 -4.85 12.49 -2.90
C TYR A 88 -5.89 11.71 -3.68
N TYR A 89 -5.44 10.67 -4.38
CA TYR A 89 -6.29 9.79 -5.17
C TYR A 89 -6.13 8.35 -4.72
N ASN A 90 -7.25 7.64 -4.63
CA ASN A 90 -7.30 6.19 -4.58
C ASN A 90 -7.05 5.65 -5.99
N LEU A 91 -5.98 4.89 -6.13
CA LEU A 91 -5.53 4.26 -7.37
C LEU A 91 -5.73 2.73 -7.33
N ASP A 92 -6.75 2.27 -6.60
CA ASP A 92 -7.16 0.87 -6.60
C ASP A 92 -7.47 0.41 -8.04
N SER A 93 -6.76 -0.64 -8.48
CA SER A 93 -6.91 -1.22 -9.81
C SER A 93 -8.28 -1.84 -10.07
N LYS A 94 -9.14 -2.00 -9.05
CA LYS A 94 -10.53 -2.45 -9.17
C LYS A 94 -11.50 -1.33 -9.53
N LEU A 95 -11.08 -0.07 -9.39
CA LEU A 95 -11.89 1.08 -9.78
C LEU A 95 -11.81 1.29 -11.29
N PRO A 96 -12.89 1.78 -11.93
CA PRO A 96 -12.87 2.10 -13.35
C PRO A 96 -11.95 3.29 -13.69
N ALA A 97 -11.66 4.14 -12.70
CA ALA A 97 -10.79 5.30 -12.81
C ALA A 97 -10.26 5.71 -11.42
N PRO A 98 -9.18 6.52 -11.34
CA PRO A 98 -8.74 7.14 -10.10
C PRO A 98 -9.87 7.91 -9.39
N VAL A 99 -10.04 7.68 -8.10
CA VAL A 99 -11.07 8.36 -7.29
C VAL A 99 -10.40 9.35 -6.35
N ALA A 100 -10.82 10.61 -6.37
CA ALA A 100 -10.31 11.62 -5.46
C ALA A 100 -10.70 11.31 -4.01
N ILE A 101 -9.72 11.34 -3.11
CA ILE A 101 -9.91 11.24 -1.67
C ILE A 101 -10.08 12.65 -1.08
N GLY A 102 -9.22 13.59 -1.47
CA GLY A 102 -9.23 14.97 -0.96
C GLY A 102 -7.84 15.44 -0.53
N GLY A 103 -7.78 16.31 0.47
CA GLY A 103 -6.54 16.84 1.06
C GLY A 103 -5.99 15.95 2.17
N ALA A 104 -5.15 16.55 3.02
CA ALA A 104 -4.49 15.85 4.12
C ALA A 104 -5.48 15.29 5.17
N ALA A 105 -6.52 16.06 5.51
CA ALA A 105 -7.52 15.63 6.50
C ALA A 105 -8.34 14.45 5.98
N GLU A 106 -8.79 14.51 4.73
CA GLU A 106 -9.55 13.44 4.09
C GLU A 106 -8.70 12.19 3.91
N LEU A 107 -7.41 12.33 3.57
CA LEU A 107 -6.49 11.21 3.53
C LEU A 107 -6.37 10.52 4.90
N ARG A 108 -6.20 11.28 5.99
CA ARG A 108 -6.10 10.69 7.34
C ARG A 108 -7.39 9.98 7.74
N ALA A 109 -8.55 10.54 7.39
CA ALA A 109 -9.83 9.87 7.60
C ALA A 109 -9.90 8.55 6.79
N PHE A 110 -9.54 8.60 5.51
CA PHE A 110 -9.48 7.42 4.63
C PHE A 110 -8.58 6.32 5.21
N LEU A 111 -7.34 6.64 5.61
CA LEU A 111 -6.42 5.66 6.20
C LEU A 111 -6.95 5.10 7.53
N ARG A 112 -7.56 5.94 8.37
CA ARG A 112 -8.17 5.52 9.64
C ARG A 112 -9.31 4.52 9.44
N ASP A 113 -10.11 4.69 8.41
CA ASP A 113 -11.20 3.77 8.06
C ASP A 113 -10.70 2.38 7.65
N PHE A 114 -9.51 2.30 7.04
CA PHE A 114 -8.87 1.02 6.74
C PHE A 114 -8.25 0.38 7.99
N LEU A 115 -7.54 1.17 8.80
CA LEU A 115 -6.89 0.68 10.01
C LEU A 115 -7.88 0.18 11.06
N SER A 116 -9.04 0.83 11.21
CA SER A 116 -10.07 0.45 12.19
C SER A 116 -10.70 -0.92 11.92
N ARG A 117 -10.62 -1.41 10.68
CA ARG A 117 -11.15 -2.73 10.28
C ARG A 117 -10.23 -3.89 10.68
N GLY A 118 -9.03 -3.61 11.19
CA GLY A 118 -8.13 -4.57 11.83
C GLY A 118 -7.36 -5.53 10.90
N LEU A 119 -7.73 -5.61 9.62
CA LEU A 119 -7.12 -6.51 8.62
C LEU A 119 -6.38 -5.75 7.51
N CYS A 120 -6.04 -4.48 7.75
CA CYS A 120 -5.31 -3.64 6.80
C CYS A 120 -3.89 -3.37 7.29
N GLU A 121 -2.93 -3.48 6.37
CA GLU A 121 -1.57 -3.00 6.56
C GLU A 121 -1.31 -1.79 5.66
N VAL A 122 -0.60 -0.80 6.18
CA VAL A 122 -0.31 0.46 5.48
C VAL A 122 1.20 0.61 5.36
N PHE A 123 1.67 0.87 4.15
CA PHE A 123 3.05 1.11 3.83
C PHE A 123 3.22 2.55 3.35
N LEU A 124 4.20 3.26 3.91
CA LEU A 124 4.60 4.58 3.45
C LEU A 124 5.66 4.40 2.38
N VAL A 125 5.48 5.00 1.22
CA VAL A 125 6.52 5.04 0.18
C VAL A 125 7.26 6.37 0.30
N VAL A 126 8.56 6.29 0.56
CA VAL A 126 9.43 7.45 0.80
C VAL A 126 10.72 7.34 -0.01
N SER A 127 11.50 8.41 -0.11
CA SER A 127 12.88 8.32 -0.62
C SER A 127 13.78 7.66 0.43
N ARG A 128 14.90 7.06 -0.01
CA ARG A 128 15.93 6.50 0.89
C ARG A 128 16.41 7.51 1.94
N ALA A 129 16.65 8.75 1.52
CA ALA A 129 17.11 9.80 2.42
C ALA A 129 16.09 10.09 3.53
N VAL A 130 14.79 10.07 3.20
CA VAL A 130 13.72 10.27 4.20
C VAL A 130 13.60 9.06 5.14
N GLU A 131 13.76 7.84 4.63
CA GLU A 131 13.83 6.62 5.47
C GLU A 131 15.00 6.70 6.46
N GLU A 132 16.21 7.02 5.98
CA GLU A 132 17.44 7.10 6.78
C GLU A 132 17.38 8.21 7.84
N ALA A 133 16.80 9.37 7.50
CA ALA A 133 16.64 10.49 8.41
C ALA A 133 15.49 10.31 9.42
N GLY A 134 14.50 9.47 9.11
CA GLY A 134 13.28 9.34 9.91
C GLY A 134 12.26 10.47 9.70
N ASP A 135 12.47 11.33 8.71
CA ASP A 135 11.68 12.55 8.44
C ASP A 135 10.24 12.28 7.98
N TRP A 136 9.86 11.01 7.79
CA TRP A 136 8.49 10.60 7.52
C TRP A 136 7.57 10.67 8.75
N LEU A 137 8.16 10.80 9.93
CA LEU A 137 7.48 10.90 11.21
C LEU A 137 7.74 12.26 11.85
N SER A 138 6.67 13.01 12.11
CA SER A 138 6.76 14.25 12.87
C SER A 138 7.16 13.98 14.33
N PRO A 139 8.00 14.85 14.93
CA PRO A 139 8.33 14.79 16.36
C PRO A 139 7.07 14.91 17.22
N GLU A 140 7.16 14.39 18.45
CA GLU A 140 6.07 14.44 19.45
C GLU A 140 5.83 15.86 19.97
#